data_AF-A0A8J2R9G1-F1
#
_entry.id   AF-A0A8J2R9G1-F1
#
_cell.length_a   1.000
_cell.length_b   1.000
_cell.length_c   1.000
_cell.angle_alpha   90.00
_cell.angle_beta   90.00
_cell.angle_gamma   90.00
#
_symmetry.space_group_name_H-M   'P 1'
#
loop_
_entity.id
_entity.type
_entity.pdbx_description
1 polymer ?
#
loop_
_entity_poly.entity_id
_entity_poly.type
_entity_poly.pdbx_seq_one_letter_code
_entity_poly.pdbx_strand_id
1 'polypeptide(L)'
;MPAENLEHEGLAKNPNLELAQYKFYLTLDQHKNDASVKQKLMEAICSDDMAPFYEEVCKDLNWPVDSALLSGMKERNEGKLKELDAAIEDAEQNLGEMEVRESNLKKSEFLCRIGNKDAALSAFRKTYDKTVSLGHRLDIIFHNIRIGLFYVDHDLVTRNIDRAKSLIEEGGDWDRRNRLKVYQGLYCMVIRDFKAASGFFLDTVSTFTSYELMEYSTFVRYTVYMGMIALPRNQLRDKIVRGSEILEVLHSLPDVKDYLFSMYNCHYADFFVNLAKVEQNMREDRYLAAHYRFYVREMRIQGYTQLLESYRSLTLTYMAQAFGVSEEYIDRELARFIAAGRLHCRIDKVGGIVETNRPDSKNYQYQSTIKQGDVLLNRVQKLSRVINI
;
A
#
# COMPACT_ATOMS: atom_id res chain seq x y z
N MET A 1 9.60 -9.11 25.32
CA MET A 1 8.22 -8.87 25.81
C MET A 1 7.27 -9.53 24.83
N PRO A 2 6.20 -10.21 25.27
CA PRO A 2 5.34 -10.97 24.36
C PRO A 2 4.68 -10.05 23.34
N ALA A 3 4.69 -10.45 22.07
CA ALA A 3 4.14 -9.72 20.92
C ALA A 3 2.63 -9.40 21.07
N GLU A 4 1.95 -10.12 21.97
CA GLU A 4 0.50 -9.99 22.24
C GLU A 4 0.13 -8.69 22.98
N ASN A 5 1.06 -7.98 23.62
CA ASN A 5 0.75 -6.74 24.34
C ASN A 5 0.70 -5.48 23.47
N LEU A 6 1.19 -5.50 22.22
CA LEU A 6 1.21 -4.31 21.37
C LEU A 6 -0.09 -4.07 20.58
N GLU A 7 -0.93 -5.10 20.39
CA GLU A 7 -2.18 -4.96 19.64
C GLU A 7 -3.19 -4.04 20.35
N HIS A 8 -3.06 -3.90 21.67
CA HIS A 8 -3.92 -3.05 22.51
C HIS A 8 -3.53 -1.56 22.51
N GLU A 9 -2.39 -1.16 21.90
CA GLU A 9 -1.93 0.24 21.84
C GLU A 9 -2.33 0.99 20.56
N GLY A 10 -3.01 0.33 19.61
CA GLY A 10 -3.54 0.96 18.39
C GLY A 10 -4.78 1.83 18.67
N LEU A 11 -5.02 2.91 17.91
CA LEU A 11 -6.32 3.59 17.97
C LEU A 11 -7.42 2.63 17.50
N ALA A 12 -8.68 3.00 17.74
CA ALA A 12 -9.82 2.22 17.27
C ALA A 12 -9.72 1.94 15.76
N LYS A 13 -9.99 0.70 15.35
CA LYS A 13 -10.06 0.23 13.95
C LYS A 13 -11.31 0.79 13.22
N ASN A 14 -11.45 2.12 13.22
CA ASN A 14 -12.55 2.84 12.59
C ASN A 14 -11.98 3.78 11.52
N PRO A 15 -12.11 3.50 10.21
CA PRO A 15 -12.82 2.39 9.56
C PRO A 15 -11.99 1.11 9.44
N ASN A 16 -12.65 -0.05 9.46
CA ASN A 16 -11.99 -1.35 9.39
C ASN A 16 -11.54 -1.65 7.94
N LEU A 17 -10.24 -1.49 7.68
CA LEU A 17 -9.63 -1.67 6.36
C LEU A 17 -9.65 -3.13 5.88
N GLU A 18 -9.77 -4.09 6.80
CA GLU A 18 -9.91 -5.52 6.48
C GLU A 18 -11.20 -5.79 5.71
N LEU A 19 -12.29 -5.05 6.01
CA LEU A 19 -13.57 -5.19 5.31
C LEU A 19 -13.49 -4.75 3.85
N ALA A 20 -12.71 -3.70 3.57
CA ALA A 20 -12.46 -3.31 2.18
C ALA A 20 -11.55 -4.30 1.45
N GLN A 21 -10.64 -4.97 2.16
CA GLN A 21 -9.83 -6.05 1.60
C GLN A 21 -10.71 -7.28 1.26
N TYR A 22 -11.64 -7.66 2.14
CA TYR A 22 -12.60 -8.74 1.84
C TYR A 22 -13.55 -8.38 0.69
N LYS A 23 -14.04 -7.13 0.64
CA LYS A 23 -14.82 -6.62 -0.49
C LYS A 23 -14.02 -6.76 -1.79
N PHE A 24 -12.76 -6.34 -1.80
CA PHE A 24 -11.89 -6.46 -2.97
C PHE A 24 -11.68 -7.93 -3.37
N TYR A 25 -11.39 -8.81 -2.40
CA TYR A 25 -11.21 -10.24 -2.64
C TYR A 25 -12.40 -10.87 -3.37
N LEU A 26 -13.63 -10.50 -2.98
CA LEU A 26 -14.88 -10.99 -3.57
C LEU A 26 -15.17 -10.42 -4.97
N THR A 27 -14.55 -9.30 -5.34
CA THR A 27 -14.66 -8.76 -6.71
C THR A 27 -13.78 -9.52 -7.72
N LEU A 28 -12.77 -10.26 -7.27
CA LEU A 28 -11.95 -11.08 -8.15
C LEU A 28 -12.74 -12.30 -8.65
N ASP A 29 -12.78 -12.51 -9.96
CA ASP A 29 -13.49 -13.62 -10.61
C ASP A 29 -13.06 -15.02 -10.10
N GLN A 30 -11.86 -15.13 -9.55
CA GLN A 30 -11.30 -16.37 -9.01
C GLN A 30 -11.89 -16.76 -7.63
N HIS A 31 -12.36 -15.78 -6.86
CA HIS A 31 -12.81 -15.94 -5.46
C HIS A 31 -14.25 -15.46 -5.21
N LYS A 32 -14.96 -15.14 -6.29
CA LYS A 32 -16.33 -14.57 -6.29
C LYS A 32 -17.36 -15.38 -5.48
N ASN A 33 -17.10 -16.68 -5.25
CA ASN A 33 -17.99 -17.61 -4.56
C ASN A 33 -17.46 -18.15 -3.23
N ASP A 34 -16.40 -17.57 -2.66
CA ASP A 34 -15.85 -18.05 -1.40
C ASP A 34 -16.80 -17.75 -0.23
N ALA A 35 -17.54 -18.79 0.18
CA ALA A 35 -18.58 -18.72 1.20
C ALA A 35 -18.05 -18.25 2.57
N SER A 36 -16.79 -18.57 2.89
CA SER A 36 -16.13 -18.18 4.15
C SER A 36 -15.87 -16.68 4.23
N VAL A 37 -15.38 -16.07 3.14
CA VAL A 37 -15.11 -14.63 3.07
C VAL A 37 -16.42 -13.85 3.05
N LYS A 38 -17.43 -14.36 2.34
CA LYS A 38 -18.79 -13.83 2.38
C LYS A 38 -19.38 -13.87 3.78
N GLN A 39 -19.24 -14.98 4.50
CA GLN A 39 -19.76 -15.11 5.86
C GLN A 39 -19.07 -14.14 6.82
N LYS A 40 -17.73 -14.03 6.78
CA LYS A 40 -16.98 -13.07 7.62
C LYS A 40 -17.37 -11.62 7.33
N LEU A 41 -17.57 -11.28 6.06
CA LEU A 41 -18.00 -9.94 5.66
C LEU A 41 -19.44 -9.65 6.12
N MET A 42 -20.36 -10.62 5.99
CA MET A 42 -21.73 -10.48 6.48
C MET A 42 -21.81 -10.42 8.01
N GLU A 43 -21.00 -11.20 8.73
CA GLU A 43 -20.91 -11.16 10.19
C GLU A 43 -20.42 -9.79 10.67
N ALA A 44 -19.40 -9.23 10.03
CA ALA A 44 -18.90 -7.89 10.34
C ALA A 44 -19.91 -6.77 10.01
N ILE A 45 -20.62 -6.88 8.87
CA ILE A 45 -21.67 -5.93 8.50
C ILE A 45 -22.84 -5.99 9.50
N CYS A 46 -23.18 -7.18 10.00
CA CYS A 46 -24.20 -7.40 11.01
C CYS A 46 -23.78 -6.94 12.41
N SER A 47 -22.52 -7.08 12.79
CA SER A 47 -22.02 -6.62 14.10
C SER A 47 -21.90 -5.10 14.18
N ASP A 48 -21.52 -4.45 13.08
CA ASP A 48 -21.26 -3.00 13.04
C ASP A 48 -22.43 -2.18 12.46
N ASP A 49 -23.54 -2.83 12.08
CA ASP A 49 -24.74 -2.22 11.51
C ASP A 49 -24.43 -1.31 10.29
N MET A 50 -23.52 -1.75 9.40
CA MET A 50 -22.99 -0.93 8.29
C MET A 50 -23.95 -0.86 7.08
N ALA A 51 -25.10 -0.20 7.24
CA ALA A 51 -26.12 -0.13 6.19
C ALA A 51 -25.67 0.54 4.86
N PRO A 52 -25.01 1.72 4.86
CA PRO A 52 -24.49 2.33 3.63
C PRO A 52 -23.43 1.46 2.91
N PHE A 53 -22.52 0.85 3.68
CA PHE A 53 -21.50 -0.03 3.10
C PHE A 53 -22.10 -1.30 2.51
N TYR A 54 -23.15 -1.87 3.12
CA TYR A 54 -23.88 -3.01 2.58
C TYR A 54 -24.55 -2.68 1.24
N GLU A 55 -25.15 -1.49 1.09
CA GLU A 55 -25.72 -1.06 -0.19
C GLU A 55 -24.66 -0.97 -1.30
N GLU A 56 -23.48 -0.43 -1.00
CA GLU A 56 -22.37 -0.36 -1.95
C GLU A 56 -21.81 -1.74 -2.29
N VAL A 57 -21.65 -2.61 -1.29
CA VAL A 57 -21.17 -3.99 -1.48
C VAL A 57 -22.15 -4.79 -2.34
N CYS A 58 -23.46 -4.68 -2.09
CA CYS A 58 -24.47 -5.35 -2.90
C CYS A 58 -24.49 -4.86 -4.34
N LYS A 59 -24.27 -3.55 -4.57
CA LYS A 59 -24.13 -2.98 -5.92
C LYS A 59 -22.88 -3.49 -6.63
N ASP A 60 -21.74 -3.47 -5.96
CA ASP A 60 -20.45 -3.84 -6.57
C ASP A 60 -20.35 -5.36 -6.83
N LEU A 61 -20.92 -6.19 -5.94
CA LEU A 61 -20.89 -7.65 -6.05
C LEU A 61 -22.12 -8.25 -6.76
N ASN A 62 -23.09 -7.42 -7.16
CA ASN A 62 -24.39 -7.84 -7.70
C ASN A 62 -25.12 -8.86 -6.80
N TRP A 63 -25.06 -8.67 -5.49
CA TRP A 63 -25.76 -9.54 -4.53
C TRP A 63 -27.21 -9.10 -4.32
N PRO A 64 -28.15 -10.06 -4.09
CA PRO A 64 -29.50 -9.71 -3.71
C PRO A 64 -29.48 -8.93 -2.39
N VAL A 65 -30.20 -7.80 -2.37
CA VAL A 65 -30.29 -6.92 -1.20
C VAL A 65 -31.38 -7.45 -0.29
N ASP A 66 -31.02 -7.86 0.93
CA ASP A 66 -31.99 -8.29 1.93
C ASP A 66 -32.67 -7.06 2.56
N SER A 67 -33.86 -6.71 2.06
CA SER A 67 -34.59 -5.49 2.43
C SER A 67 -34.95 -5.42 3.93
N ALA A 68 -35.24 -6.57 4.56
CA ALA A 68 -35.60 -6.65 5.98
C ALA A 68 -34.40 -6.43 6.93
N LEU A 69 -33.22 -6.90 6.53
CA LEU A 69 -31.99 -6.71 7.28
C LEU A 69 -31.51 -5.25 7.17
N LEU A 70 -31.65 -4.68 5.99
CA LEU A 70 -31.29 -3.29 5.70
C LEU A 70 -32.20 -2.30 6.45
N SER A 71 -33.52 -2.53 6.51
CA SER A 71 -34.44 -1.69 7.29
C SER A 71 -34.14 -1.78 8.80
N GLY A 72 -33.91 -2.98 9.32
CA GLY A 72 -33.54 -3.17 10.74
C GLY A 72 -32.19 -2.56 11.12
N MET A 73 -31.24 -2.46 10.17
CA MET A 73 -29.98 -1.74 10.38
C MET A 73 -30.17 -0.22 10.32
N LYS A 74 -31.00 0.29 9.39
CA LYS A 74 -31.32 1.71 9.28
C LYS A 74 -32.01 2.24 10.54
N GLU A 75 -32.99 1.51 11.08
CA GLU A 75 -33.68 1.88 12.32
C GLU A 75 -32.71 1.94 13.52
N ARG A 76 -31.82 0.95 13.66
CA ARG A 76 -30.79 0.95 14.71
C ARG A 76 -29.78 2.09 14.55
N ASN A 77 -29.42 2.43 13.31
CA ASN A 77 -28.52 3.55 13.02
C ASN A 77 -29.18 4.90 13.33
N GLU A 78 -30.45 5.07 12.97
CA GLU A 78 -31.20 6.29 13.30
C GLU A 78 -31.40 6.45 14.81
N GLY A 79 -31.65 5.37 15.55
CA GLY A 79 -31.71 5.39 17.01
C GLY A 79 -30.40 5.86 17.64
N LYS A 80 -29.28 5.23 17.28
CA LYS A 80 -27.94 5.62 17.76
C LYS A 80 -27.55 7.03 17.34
N LEU A 81 -27.93 7.47 16.13
CA LEU A 81 -27.68 8.85 15.68
C LEU A 81 -28.44 9.87 16.53
N LYS A 82 -29.70 9.60 16.88
CA LYS A 82 -30.50 10.47 17.75
C LYS A 82 -29.93 10.54 19.17
N GLU A 83 -29.47 9.42 19.72
CA GLU A 83 -28.79 9.40 21.02
C GLU A 83 -27.50 10.24 21.00
N LEU A 84 -26.69 10.10 19.94
CA LEU A 84 -25.46 10.86 19.77
C LEU A 84 -25.73 12.36 19.53
N ASP A 85 -26.82 12.70 18.83
CA ASP A 85 -27.25 14.09 18.63
C ASP A 85 -27.74 14.72 19.92
N ALA A 86 -28.56 14.00 20.71
CA ALA A 86 -28.97 14.44 22.04
C ALA A 86 -27.76 14.64 22.97
N ALA A 87 -26.79 13.73 22.93
CA ALA A 87 -25.55 13.86 23.71
C ALA A 87 -24.68 15.06 23.27
N ILE A 88 -24.75 15.48 22.00
CA ILE A 88 -24.08 16.70 21.53
C ILE A 88 -24.82 17.94 22.02
N GLU A 89 -26.16 17.96 21.94
CA GLU A 89 -26.97 19.08 22.44
C GLU A 89 -26.80 19.26 23.96
N ASP A 90 -26.83 18.17 24.72
CA ASP A 90 -26.59 18.19 26.17
C ASP A 90 -25.18 18.69 26.49
N ALA A 91 -24.17 18.28 25.71
CA ALA A 91 -22.80 18.74 25.90
C ALA A 91 -22.63 20.22 25.52
N GLU A 92 -23.33 20.71 24.49
CA GLU A 92 -23.28 22.12 24.08
C GLU A 92 -24.00 23.04 25.09
N GLN A 93 -25.03 22.55 25.78
CA GLN A 93 -25.77 23.33 26.77
C GLN A 93 -25.15 23.29 28.17
N ASN A 94 -24.59 22.15 28.60
CA ASN A 94 -24.21 21.92 30.00
C ASN A 94 -22.69 21.77 30.24
N LEU A 95 -21.90 21.48 29.20
CA LEU A 95 -20.51 21.02 29.34
C LEU A 95 -19.49 21.94 28.63
N GLY A 96 -18.20 21.68 28.86
CA GLY A 96 -17.11 22.45 28.27
C GLY A 96 -16.77 22.06 26.82
N GLU A 97 -15.99 22.88 26.13
CA GLU A 97 -15.58 22.65 24.73
C GLU A 97 -14.89 21.29 24.49
N MET A 98 -14.23 20.74 25.52
CA MET A 98 -13.57 19.42 25.46
C MET A 98 -14.58 18.26 25.36
N GLU A 99 -15.69 18.31 26.10
CA GLU A 99 -16.72 17.27 26.07
C GLU A 99 -17.60 17.38 24.82
N VAL A 100 -17.92 18.61 24.39
CA VAL A 100 -18.56 18.86 23.09
C VAL A 100 -17.75 18.23 21.96
N ARG A 101 -16.43 18.37 22.00
CA ARG A 101 -15.54 17.75 21.02
C ARG A 101 -15.59 16.23 21.09
N GLU A 102 -15.51 15.63 22.27
CA GLU A 102 -15.52 14.17 22.43
C GLU A 102 -16.83 13.56 21.93
N SER A 103 -17.98 14.18 22.22
CA SER A 103 -19.28 13.79 21.68
C SER A 103 -19.33 13.90 20.15
N ASN A 104 -18.80 14.99 19.58
CA ASN A 104 -18.70 15.13 18.13
C ASN A 104 -17.75 14.11 17.48
N LEU A 105 -16.66 13.72 18.17
CA LEU A 105 -15.72 12.70 17.72
C LEU A 105 -16.35 11.31 17.73
N LYS A 106 -17.08 10.95 18.81
CA LYS A 106 -17.86 9.70 18.87
C LYS A 106 -18.88 9.61 17.75
N LYS A 107 -19.58 10.71 17.44
CA LYS A 107 -20.47 10.77 16.27
C LYS A 107 -19.73 10.56 14.95
N SER A 108 -18.57 11.19 14.79
CA SER A 108 -17.76 11.07 13.58
C SER A 108 -17.20 9.66 13.40
N GLU A 109 -16.74 9.01 14.47
CA GLU A 109 -16.32 7.61 14.46
C GLU A 109 -17.47 6.66 14.16
N PHE A 110 -18.67 6.92 14.70
CA PHE A 110 -19.86 6.14 14.38
C PHE A 110 -20.25 6.28 12.91
N LEU A 111 -20.24 7.50 12.36
CA LEU A 111 -20.50 7.75 10.94
C LEU A 111 -19.45 7.10 10.02
N CYS A 112 -18.20 7.05 10.47
CA CYS A 112 -17.13 6.34 9.81
C CYS A 112 -17.36 4.82 9.83
N ARG A 113 -17.78 4.28 10.98
CA ARG A 113 -18.09 2.86 11.15
C ARG A 113 -19.27 2.41 10.30
N ILE A 114 -20.31 3.21 10.11
CA ILE A 114 -21.40 2.84 9.18
C ILE A 114 -20.99 2.93 7.70
N GLY A 115 -19.85 3.57 7.39
CA GLY A 115 -19.34 3.72 6.03
C GLY A 115 -19.94 4.88 5.23
N ASN A 116 -20.63 5.84 5.85
CA ASN A 116 -21.16 6.99 5.11
C ASN A 116 -20.07 8.05 4.87
N LYS A 117 -19.46 8.03 3.66
CA LYS A 117 -18.30 8.87 3.31
C LYS A 117 -18.56 10.37 3.49
N ASP A 118 -19.63 10.90 2.90
CA ASP A 118 -19.87 12.35 2.87
C ASP A 118 -20.28 12.90 4.24
N ALA A 119 -21.16 12.18 4.94
CA ALA A 119 -21.58 12.54 6.28
C ALA A 119 -20.40 12.51 7.26
N ALA A 120 -19.55 11.47 7.19
CA ALA A 120 -18.36 11.37 8.02
C ALA A 120 -17.38 12.52 7.76
N LEU A 121 -17.09 12.85 6.49
CA LEU A 121 -16.19 13.96 6.15
C LEU A 121 -16.72 15.31 6.67
N SER A 122 -18.04 15.53 6.62
CA SER A 122 -18.65 16.75 7.17
C SER A 122 -18.54 16.82 8.69
N ALA A 123 -18.73 15.69 9.38
CA ALA A 123 -18.62 15.59 10.83
C ALA A 123 -17.16 15.77 11.29
N PHE A 124 -16.20 15.18 10.58
CA PHE A 124 -14.77 15.37 10.87
C PHE A 124 -14.31 16.81 10.68
N ARG A 125 -14.84 17.54 9.68
CA ARG A 125 -14.58 18.98 9.53
C ARG A 125 -15.11 19.77 10.73
N LYS A 126 -16.35 19.52 11.15
CA LYS A 126 -16.91 20.17 12.35
C LYS A 126 -16.11 19.87 13.62
N THR A 127 -15.64 18.62 13.78
CA THR A 127 -14.77 18.28 14.92
C THR A 127 -13.45 19.03 14.85
N TYR A 128 -12.84 19.14 13.66
CA TYR A 128 -11.55 19.78 13.47
C TYR A 128 -11.58 21.25 13.90
N ASP A 129 -12.62 21.98 13.50
CA ASP A 129 -12.77 23.40 13.85
C ASP A 129 -12.91 23.61 15.37
N LYS A 130 -13.57 22.68 16.07
CA LYS A 130 -13.71 22.70 17.53
C LYS A 130 -12.48 22.16 18.28
N THR A 131 -11.48 21.60 17.59
CA THR A 131 -10.27 21.08 18.25
C THR A 131 -9.19 22.13 18.40
N VAL A 132 -8.67 22.29 19.62
CA VAL A 132 -7.59 23.25 19.93
C VAL A 132 -6.21 22.57 19.96
N SER A 133 -6.13 21.34 20.48
CA SER A 133 -4.85 20.61 20.60
C SER A 133 -4.34 20.05 19.27
N LEU A 134 -3.05 20.26 18.98
CA LEU A 134 -2.37 19.81 17.76
C LEU A 134 -2.37 18.28 17.60
N GLY A 135 -2.09 17.53 18.66
CA GLY A 135 -2.07 16.06 18.61
C GLY A 135 -3.44 15.49 18.20
N HIS A 136 -4.49 16.10 18.73
CA HIS A 136 -5.86 15.74 18.42
C HIS A 136 -6.33 16.15 17.02
N ARG A 137 -5.83 17.27 16.49
CA ARG A 137 -6.01 17.65 15.07
C ARG A 137 -5.37 16.62 14.14
N LEU A 138 -4.18 16.13 14.49
CA LEU A 138 -3.50 15.08 13.73
C LEU A 138 -4.31 13.76 13.73
N ASP A 139 -4.84 13.36 14.89
CA ASP A 139 -5.65 12.14 15.00
C ASP A 139 -6.89 12.19 14.07
N ILE A 140 -7.57 13.35 13.98
CA ILE A 140 -8.69 13.56 13.05
C ILE A 140 -8.24 13.46 11.59
N ILE A 141 -7.08 14.04 11.26
CA ILE A 141 -6.54 13.95 9.89
C ILE A 141 -6.20 12.50 9.53
N PHE A 142 -5.68 11.70 10.48
CA PHE A 142 -5.45 10.27 10.25
C PHE A 142 -6.74 9.50 9.98
N HIS A 143 -7.87 9.84 10.64
CA HIS A 143 -9.18 9.27 10.28
C HIS A 143 -9.58 9.61 8.84
N ASN A 144 -9.40 10.87 8.41
CA ASN A 144 -9.70 11.27 7.03
C ASN A 144 -8.80 10.57 5.99
N ILE A 145 -7.52 10.35 6.31
CA ILE A 145 -6.60 9.57 5.46
C ILE A 145 -7.07 8.12 5.37
N ARG A 146 -7.48 7.49 6.49
CA ARG A 146 -8.02 6.12 6.51
C ARG A 146 -9.28 5.98 5.65
N ILE A 147 -10.21 6.94 5.73
CA ILE A 147 -11.40 6.97 4.86
C ILE A 147 -10.97 7.09 3.39
N GLY A 148 -10.00 7.97 3.09
CA GLY A 148 -9.46 8.11 1.75
C GLY A 148 -8.82 6.83 1.22
N LEU A 149 -8.08 6.10 2.06
CA LEU A 149 -7.48 4.80 1.71
C LEU A 149 -8.53 3.68 1.58
N PHE A 150 -9.61 3.73 2.37
CA PHE A 150 -10.73 2.79 2.28
C PHE A 150 -11.40 2.84 0.90
N TYR A 151 -11.68 4.06 0.41
CA TYR A 151 -12.30 4.31 -0.89
C TYR A 151 -11.30 4.47 -2.05
N VAL A 152 -9.99 4.42 -1.78
CA VAL A 152 -8.90 4.66 -2.75
C VAL A 152 -9.06 6.01 -3.49
N ASP A 153 -9.41 7.06 -2.75
CA ASP A 153 -9.56 8.42 -3.27
C ASP A 153 -8.23 9.18 -3.19
N HIS A 154 -7.52 9.28 -4.32
CA HIS A 154 -6.17 9.85 -4.38
C HIS A 154 -6.11 11.34 -3.98
N ASP A 155 -7.11 12.13 -4.36
CA ASP A 155 -7.14 13.58 -4.11
C ASP A 155 -7.38 13.88 -2.64
N LEU A 156 -8.24 13.08 -1.99
CA LEU A 156 -8.51 13.22 -0.57
C LEU A 156 -7.27 12.85 0.26
N VAL A 157 -6.58 11.75 -0.10
CA VAL A 157 -5.40 11.29 0.64
C VAL A 157 -4.24 12.28 0.50
N THR A 158 -3.94 12.78 -0.71
CA THR A 158 -2.85 13.77 -0.91
C THR A 158 -3.04 15.03 -0.10
N ARG A 159 -4.22 15.66 -0.18
CA ARG A 159 -4.52 16.89 0.56
C ARG A 159 -4.38 16.70 2.07
N ASN A 160 -4.82 15.57 2.60
CA ASN A 160 -4.74 15.29 4.02
C ASN A 160 -3.32 14.92 4.47
N ILE A 161 -2.53 14.23 3.64
CA ILE A 161 -1.12 13.96 3.91
C ILE A 161 -0.32 15.26 3.97
N ASP A 162 -0.53 16.20 3.06
CA ASP A 162 0.22 17.45 3.04
C ASP A 162 -0.16 18.35 4.23
N ARG A 163 -1.45 18.38 4.61
CA ARG A 163 -1.90 19.03 5.86
C ARG A 163 -1.26 18.39 7.10
N ALA A 164 -1.16 17.06 7.14
CA ALA A 164 -0.51 16.36 8.25
C ALA A 164 0.98 16.69 8.34
N LYS A 165 1.69 16.83 7.20
CA LYS A 165 3.10 17.23 7.20
C LYS A 165 3.30 18.60 7.83
N SER A 166 2.51 19.61 7.44
CA SER A 166 2.61 20.96 8.01
C SER A 166 2.38 20.97 9.52
N LEU A 167 1.36 20.25 10.00
CA LEU A 167 1.06 20.17 11.44
C LEU A 167 2.11 19.42 12.25
N ILE A 168 2.81 18.45 11.64
CA ILE A 168 3.92 17.76 12.31
C ILE A 168 5.17 18.65 12.40
N GLU A 169 5.42 19.50 11.40
CA GLU A 169 6.49 20.49 11.44
C GLU A 169 6.26 21.56 12.52
N GLU A 170 5.00 21.92 12.78
CA GLU A 170 4.61 22.89 13.83
C GLU A 170 4.79 22.35 15.26
N GLY A 171 4.77 21.03 15.47
CA GLY A 171 4.96 20.44 16.80
C GLY A 171 4.30 19.08 17.01
N GLY A 172 4.59 18.12 16.14
CA GLY A 172 4.07 16.76 16.25
C GLY A 172 4.87 15.85 17.18
N ASP A 173 4.17 15.04 17.97
CA ASP A 173 4.77 13.96 18.75
C ASP A 173 5.50 12.95 17.85
N TRP A 174 6.59 12.38 18.36
CA TRP A 174 7.42 11.44 17.63
C TRP A 174 6.64 10.19 17.15
N ASP A 175 5.72 9.65 17.96
CA ASP A 175 4.88 8.50 17.57
C ASP A 175 3.94 8.85 16.39
N ARG A 176 3.28 10.02 16.43
CA ARG A 176 2.41 10.49 15.35
C ARG A 176 3.18 10.72 14.04
N ARG A 177 4.45 11.11 14.13
CA ARG A 177 5.34 11.21 12.96
C ARG A 177 5.61 9.85 12.32
N ASN A 178 5.82 8.81 13.13
CA ASN A 178 6.00 7.46 12.60
C ASN A 178 4.73 6.92 11.96
N ARG A 179 3.56 7.13 12.58
CA ARG A 179 2.27 6.78 11.97
C ARG A 179 2.08 7.48 10.63
N LEU A 180 2.36 8.78 10.54
CA LEU A 180 2.28 9.51 9.26
C LEU A 180 3.19 8.90 8.19
N LYS A 181 4.42 8.49 8.54
CA LYS A 181 5.32 7.80 7.61
C LYS A 181 4.71 6.49 7.10
N VAL A 182 4.05 5.70 7.96
CA VAL A 182 3.37 4.47 7.53
C VAL A 182 2.21 4.79 6.57
N TYR A 183 1.39 5.80 6.87
CA TYR A 183 0.31 6.26 5.97
C TYR A 183 0.85 6.74 4.61
N GLN A 184 1.95 7.51 4.62
CA GLN A 184 2.62 7.97 3.41
C GLN A 184 3.21 6.81 2.62
N GLY A 185 3.88 5.87 3.28
CA GLY A 185 4.45 4.67 2.65
C GLY A 185 3.37 3.84 1.97
N LEU A 186 2.23 3.63 2.63
CA LEU A 186 1.10 2.91 2.08
C LEU A 186 0.51 3.63 0.85
N TYR A 187 0.35 4.96 0.92
CA TYR A 187 -0.13 5.73 -0.23
C TYR A 187 0.87 5.73 -1.40
N CYS A 188 2.17 5.85 -1.13
CA CYS A 188 3.22 5.75 -2.15
C CYS A 188 3.21 4.39 -2.85
N MET A 189 2.91 3.31 -2.13
CA MET A 189 2.71 1.99 -2.73
C MET A 189 1.56 1.99 -3.76
N VAL A 190 0.44 2.67 -3.45
CA VAL A 190 -0.71 2.79 -4.35
C VAL A 190 -0.40 3.63 -5.60
N ILE A 191 0.49 4.63 -5.52
CA ILE A 191 0.89 5.45 -6.70
C ILE A 191 2.01 4.78 -7.54
N ARG A 192 2.60 3.67 -7.06
CA ARG A 192 3.81 3.00 -7.60
C ARG A 192 5.14 3.70 -7.30
N ASP A 193 5.19 4.59 -6.31
CA ASP A 193 6.47 5.13 -5.83
C ASP A 193 7.08 4.21 -4.76
N PHE A 194 7.64 3.09 -5.23
CA PHE A 194 8.24 2.09 -4.35
C PHE A 194 9.53 2.58 -3.67
N LYS A 195 10.21 3.56 -4.27
CA LYS A 195 11.45 4.11 -3.70
C LYS A 195 11.17 4.94 -2.46
N ALA A 196 10.18 5.84 -2.54
CA ALA A 196 9.75 6.60 -1.36
C ALA A 196 9.11 5.66 -0.31
N ALA A 197 8.25 4.73 -0.76
CA ALA A 197 7.59 3.79 0.15
C ALA A 197 8.59 2.95 0.96
N SER A 198 9.61 2.38 0.30
CA SER A 198 10.65 1.60 0.99
C SER A 198 11.40 2.43 2.04
N GLY A 199 11.72 3.69 1.73
CA GLY A 199 12.37 4.59 2.69
C GLY A 199 11.52 4.82 3.94
N PHE A 200 10.23 5.13 3.77
CA PHE A 200 9.33 5.36 4.90
C PHE A 200 9.06 4.10 5.72
N PHE A 201 8.91 2.95 5.08
CA PHE A 201 8.69 1.69 5.79
C PHE A 201 9.92 1.25 6.57
N LEU A 202 11.12 1.32 5.99
CA LEU A 202 12.34 0.94 6.70
C LEU A 202 12.61 1.80 7.95
N ASP A 203 12.28 3.08 7.89
CA ASP A 203 12.42 3.99 9.04
C ASP A 203 11.44 3.68 10.18
N THR A 204 10.34 2.97 9.89
CA THR A 204 9.23 2.76 10.84
C THR A 204 9.10 1.31 11.35
N VAL A 205 9.92 0.38 10.85
CA VAL A 205 9.89 -1.03 11.29
C VAL A 205 10.08 -1.18 12.79
N SER A 206 11.06 -0.45 13.36
CA SER A 206 11.44 -0.59 14.77
C SER A 206 10.42 -0.08 15.76
N THR A 207 9.53 0.80 15.32
CA THR A 207 8.59 1.53 16.17
C THR A 207 7.19 1.54 15.57
N PHE A 208 6.81 0.40 14.99
CA PHE A 208 5.51 0.22 14.41
C PHE A 208 4.43 0.12 15.51
N THR A 209 3.53 1.10 15.52
CA THR A 209 2.38 1.18 16.43
C THR A 209 1.03 1.26 15.69
N SER A 210 1.05 1.13 14.36
CA SER A 210 -0.11 1.39 13.49
C SER A 210 -0.96 0.15 13.19
N TYR A 211 -1.42 -0.54 14.24
CA TYR A 211 -2.28 -1.74 14.12
C TYR A 211 -3.67 -1.47 13.52
N GLU A 212 -4.04 -0.19 13.43
CA GLU A 212 -5.26 0.26 12.73
C GLU A 212 -5.22 0.01 11.22
N LEU A 213 -4.02 0.03 10.61
CA LEU A 213 -3.83 -0.09 9.17
C LEU A 213 -3.69 -1.54 8.73
N MET A 214 -2.80 -2.26 9.43
CA MET A 214 -2.39 -3.61 9.09
C MET A 214 -1.72 -4.27 10.29
N GLU A 215 -1.74 -5.59 10.32
CA GLU A 215 -0.97 -6.38 11.27
C GLU A 215 0.54 -6.24 10.99
N TYR A 216 1.35 -6.34 12.04
CA TYR A 216 2.81 -6.20 11.94
C TYR A 216 3.44 -7.20 10.96
N SER A 217 2.93 -8.43 10.90
CA SER A 217 3.36 -9.46 9.94
C SER A 217 3.18 -9.01 8.48
N THR A 218 2.05 -8.36 8.17
CA THR A 218 1.72 -7.82 6.85
C THR A 218 2.56 -6.58 6.53
N PHE A 219 2.79 -5.73 7.53
CA PHE A 219 3.67 -4.58 7.40
C PHE A 219 5.11 -4.98 7.03
N VAL A 220 5.67 -5.99 7.70
CA VAL A 220 7.02 -6.50 7.38
C VAL A 220 7.04 -7.10 5.97
N ARG A 221 6.00 -7.84 5.57
CA ARG A 221 5.87 -8.37 4.20
C ARG A 221 5.96 -7.27 3.15
N TYR A 222 5.20 -6.18 3.31
CA TYR A 222 5.26 -5.03 2.41
C TYR A 222 6.62 -4.34 2.42
N THR A 223 7.22 -4.19 3.59
CA THR A 223 8.55 -3.60 3.73
C THR A 223 9.59 -4.38 2.93
N VAL A 224 9.56 -5.72 3.00
CA VAL A 224 10.46 -6.58 2.21
C VAL A 224 10.19 -6.44 0.71
N TYR A 225 8.93 -6.50 0.26
CA TYR A 225 8.60 -6.37 -1.16
C TYR A 225 9.04 -5.03 -1.74
N MET A 226 8.73 -3.93 -1.07
CA MET A 226 9.13 -2.60 -1.53
C MET A 226 10.65 -2.42 -1.46
N GLY A 227 11.27 -2.97 -0.42
CA GLY A 227 12.72 -2.97 -0.24
C GLY A 227 13.48 -3.69 -1.35
N MET A 228 12.97 -4.83 -1.83
CA MET A 228 13.61 -5.59 -2.91
C MET A 228 13.66 -4.82 -4.23
N ILE A 229 12.61 -4.06 -4.57
CA ILE A 229 12.62 -3.24 -5.78
C ILE A 229 13.45 -1.96 -5.59
N ALA A 230 13.29 -1.27 -4.46
CA ALA A 230 13.81 0.08 -4.31
C ALA A 230 15.30 0.15 -3.97
N LEU A 231 15.81 -0.82 -3.21
CA LEU A 231 17.14 -0.73 -2.62
C LEU A 231 18.18 -1.46 -3.47
N PRO A 232 19.37 -0.88 -3.65
CA PRO A 232 20.49 -1.61 -4.20
C PRO A 232 20.96 -2.70 -3.23
N ARG A 233 21.60 -3.75 -3.76
CA ARG A 233 22.00 -4.96 -3.02
C ARG A 233 22.76 -4.67 -1.71
N ASN A 234 23.62 -3.66 -1.69
CA ASN A 234 24.38 -3.28 -0.49
C ASN A 234 23.46 -2.78 0.63
N GLN A 235 22.52 -1.88 0.30
CA GLN A 235 21.57 -1.35 1.28
C GLN A 235 20.55 -2.40 1.71
N LEU A 236 20.14 -3.29 0.78
CA LEU A 236 19.27 -4.44 1.09
C LEU A 236 19.91 -5.35 2.15
N ARG A 237 21.21 -5.63 2.02
CA ARG A 237 21.95 -6.45 2.99
C ARG A 237 21.92 -5.85 4.39
N ASP A 238 22.29 -4.59 4.51
CA ASP A 238 22.46 -3.96 5.81
C ASP A 238 21.13 -3.63 6.49
N LYS A 239 20.13 -3.19 5.72
CA LYS A 239 18.83 -2.78 6.28
C LYS A 239 17.83 -3.91 6.45
N ILE A 240 17.78 -4.87 5.52
CA ILE A 240 16.74 -5.92 5.50
C ILE A 240 17.30 -7.27 5.93
N VAL A 241 18.35 -7.75 5.27
CA VAL A 241 18.90 -9.10 5.54
C VAL A 241 19.54 -9.19 6.92
N ARG A 242 20.14 -8.11 7.42
CA ARG A 242 20.76 -8.02 8.75
C ARG A 242 19.89 -7.35 9.81
N GLY A 243 18.70 -6.87 9.45
CA GLY A 243 17.79 -6.23 10.39
C GLY A 243 17.20 -7.27 11.35
N SER A 244 17.45 -7.13 12.65
CA SER A 244 17.00 -8.09 13.66
C SER A 244 15.47 -8.22 13.71
N GLU A 245 14.76 -7.09 13.67
CA GLU A 245 13.29 -7.03 13.73
C GLU A 245 12.63 -7.73 12.54
N ILE A 246 13.21 -7.54 11.36
CA ILE A 246 12.72 -8.16 10.12
C ILE A 246 13.01 -9.66 10.16
N LEU A 247 14.20 -10.07 10.61
CA LEU A 247 14.57 -11.48 10.73
C LEU A 247 13.66 -12.24 11.69
N GLU A 248 13.33 -11.67 12.85
CA GLU A 248 12.43 -12.28 13.83
C GLU A 248 11.06 -12.59 13.22
N VAL A 249 10.47 -11.65 12.48
CA VAL A 249 9.17 -11.86 11.81
C VAL A 249 9.29 -12.76 10.58
N LEU A 250 10.42 -12.73 9.86
CA LEU A 250 10.67 -13.63 8.74
C LEU A 250 10.70 -15.10 9.15
N HIS A 251 10.93 -15.42 10.44
CA HIS A 251 10.83 -16.79 10.92
C HIS A 251 9.38 -17.32 10.93
N SER A 252 8.37 -16.47 11.11
CA SER A 252 6.96 -16.88 11.04
C SER A 252 6.41 -16.91 9.62
N LEU A 253 7.07 -16.22 8.66
CA LEU A 253 6.68 -16.13 7.26
C LEU A 253 7.73 -16.74 6.32
N PRO A 254 7.76 -18.07 6.14
CA PRO A 254 8.77 -18.75 5.34
C PRO A 254 8.74 -18.33 3.86
N ASP A 255 7.56 -18.05 3.28
CA ASP A 255 7.46 -17.66 1.87
C ASP A 255 8.21 -16.34 1.56
N VAL A 256 8.13 -15.36 2.47
CA VAL A 256 8.82 -14.06 2.31
C VAL A 256 10.32 -14.22 2.53
N LYS A 257 10.70 -15.06 3.49
CA LYS A 257 12.08 -15.40 3.79
C LYS A 257 12.75 -16.05 2.60
N ASP A 258 12.18 -17.11 2.06
CA ASP A 258 12.73 -17.85 0.94
C ASP A 258 12.81 -16.96 -0.31
N TYR A 259 11.82 -16.09 -0.54
CA TYR A 259 11.85 -15.09 -1.60
C TYR A 259 13.01 -14.08 -1.46
N LEU A 260 13.23 -13.53 -0.26
CA LEU A 260 14.32 -12.59 -0.01
C LEU A 260 15.71 -13.25 -0.13
N PHE A 261 15.89 -14.40 0.53
CA PHE A 261 17.18 -15.09 0.57
C PHE A 261 17.56 -15.75 -0.76
N SER A 262 16.58 -16.25 -1.55
CA SER A 262 16.87 -16.79 -2.89
C SER A 262 17.48 -15.72 -3.80
N MET A 263 16.93 -14.51 -3.81
CA MET A 263 17.47 -13.38 -4.58
C MET A 263 18.85 -12.94 -4.07
N TYR A 264 19.02 -12.83 -2.76
CA TYR A 264 20.28 -12.37 -2.16
C TYR A 264 21.43 -13.39 -2.32
N ASN A 265 21.13 -14.68 -2.16
CA ASN A 265 22.11 -15.78 -2.29
C ASN A 265 22.33 -16.24 -3.75
N CYS A 266 21.68 -15.59 -4.72
CA CYS A 266 21.76 -15.91 -6.15
C CYS A 266 21.20 -17.30 -6.54
N HIS A 267 20.23 -17.84 -5.81
CA HIS A 267 19.50 -19.07 -6.18
C HIS A 267 18.30 -18.69 -7.06
N TYR A 268 18.55 -18.50 -8.36
CA TYR A 268 17.57 -17.90 -9.26
C TYR A 268 16.39 -18.83 -9.62
N ALA A 269 16.58 -20.15 -9.63
CA ALA A 269 15.50 -21.11 -9.85
C ALA A 269 14.43 -21.01 -8.75
N ASP A 270 14.84 -21.06 -7.48
CA ASP A 270 13.93 -20.93 -6.33
C ASP A 270 13.29 -19.54 -6.29
N PHE A 271 14.03 -18.50 -6.70
CA PHE A 271 13.52 -17.15 -6.80
C PHE A 271 12.33 -17.05 -7.76
N PHE A 272 12.35 -17.73 -8.92
CA PHE A 272 11.23 -17.71 -9.87
C PHE A 272 9.99 -18.43 -9.33
N VAL A 273 10.18 -19.54 -8.62
CA VAL A 273 9.09 -20.26 -7.96
C VAL A 273 8.45 -19.39 -6.88
N ASN A 274 9.26 -18.74 -6.05
CA ASN A 274 8.77 -17.84 -5.00
C ASN A 274 8.15 -16.57 -5.58
N LEU A 275 8.68 -16.02 -6.67
CA LEU A 275 8.12 -14.86 -7.36
C LEU A 275 6.70 -15.15 -7.88
N ALA A 276 6.42 -16.36 -8.36
CA ALA A 276 5.09 -16.77 -8.80
C ALA A 276 4.08 -16.80 -7.64
N LYS A 277 4.50 -17.26 -6.44
CA LYS A 277 3.66 -17.19 -5.23
C LYS A 277 3.39 -15.74 -4.82
N VAL A 278 4.43 -14.90 -4.84
CA VAL A 278 4.29 -13.47 -4.52
C VAL A 278 3.36 -12.76 -5.51
N GLU A 279 3.42 -13.11 -6.80
CA GLU A 279 2.51 -12.58 -7.83
C GLU A 279 1.03 -12.89 -7.52
N GLN A 280 0.73 -14.10 -7.06
CA GLN A 280 -0.62 -14.49 -6.64
C GLN A 280 -1.08 -13.66 -5.44
N ASN A 281 -0.24 -13.59 -4.39
CA ASN A 281 -0.57 -12.80 -3.20
C ASN A 281 -0.80 -11.31 -3.53
N MET A 282 0.01 -10.73 -4.41
CA MET A 282 -0.15 -9.33 -4.84
C MET A 282 -1.39 -9.09 -5.70
N ARG A 283 -1.86 -10.12 -6.42
CA ARG A 283 -3.10 -10.03 -7.20
C ARG A 283 -4.33 -10.00 -6.30
N GLU A 284 -4.27 -10.67 -5.16
CA GLU A 284 -5.33 -10.71 -4.15
C GLU A 284 -5.35 -9.46 -3.27
N ASP A 285 -4.21 -8.78 -3.11
CA ASP A 285 -4.09 -7.55 -2.32
C ASP A 285 -4.67 -6.32 -3.05
N ARG A 286 -5.57 -5.59 -2.38
CA ARG A 286 -6.26 -4.42 -2.94
C ARG A 286 -5.31 -3.33 -3.43
N TYR A 287 -4.22 -3.07 -2.70
CA TYR A 287 -3.31 -1.98 -3.03
C TYR A 287 -2.37 -2.32 -4.19
N LEU A 288 -1.95 -3.58 -4.29
CA LEU A 288 -0.95 -4.05 -5.26
C LEU A 288 -1.56 -4.70 -6.51
N ALA A 289 -2.85 -5.07 -6.50
CA ALA A 289 -3.50 -5.75 -7.63
C ALA A 289 -3.53 -4.95 -8.93
N ALA A 290 -3.49 -3.62 -8.89
CA ALA A 290 -3.36 -2.83 -10.11
C ALA A 290 -1.92 -2.83 -10.67
N HIS A 291 -0.93 -3.24 -9.86
CA HIS A 291 0.49 -3.00 -10.09
C HIS A 291 1.35 -4.27 -10.07
N TYR A 292 0.78 -5.45 -9.77
CA TYR A 292 1.53 -6.73 -9.73
C TYR A 292 2.35 -7.00 -11.00
N ARG A 293 1.79 -6.71 -12.19
CA ARG A 293 2.51 -6.90 -13.47
C ARG A 293 3.77 -6.06 -13.56
N PHE A 294 3.71 -4.84 -13.04
CA PHE A 294 4.87 -3.95 -12.99
C PHE A 294 5.90 -4.52 -12.01
N TYR A 295 5.48 -4.91 -10.81
CA TYR A 295 6.36 -5.48 -9.79
C TYR A 295 7.11 -6.72 -10.32
N VAL A 296 6.40 -7.71 -10.86
CA VAL A 296 7.00 -8.94 -11.39
C VAL A 296 7.98 -8.65 -12.53
N ARG A 297 7.62 -7.72 -13.43
CA ARG A 297 8.50 -7.33 -14.53
C ARG A 297 9.79 -6.68 -14.04
N GLU A 298 9.71 -5.77 -13.08
CA GLU A 298 10.89 -5.09 -12.52
C GLU A 298 11.78 -6.08 -11.75
N MET A 299 11.19 -7.00 -10.98
CA MET A 299 11.93 -8.05 -10.27
C MET A 299 12.67 -9.00 -11.23
N ARG A 300 12.07 -9.37 -12.36
CA ARG A 300 12.75 -10.17 -13.41
C ARG A 300 13.94 -9.42 -13.99
N ILE A 301 13.79 -8.13 -14.31
CA ILE A 301 14.88 -7.30 -14.81
C ILE A 301 16.03 -7.23 -13.78
N GLN A 302 15.73 -7.07 -12.50
CA GLN A 302 16.74 -7.05 -11.44
C GLN A 302 17.47 -8.39 -11.33
N GLY A 303 16.75 -9.52 -11.34
CA GLY A 303 17.33 -10.86 -11.35
C GLY A 303 18.30 -11.06 -12.52
N TYR A 304 17.88 -10.70 -13.73
CA TYR A 304 18.73 -10.77 -14.92
C TYR A 304 19.93 -9.83 -14.83
N THR A 305 19.72 -8.59 -14.40
CA THR A 305 20.81 -7.60 -14.26
C THR A 305 21.86 -8.09 -13.28
N GLN A 306 21.44 -8.67 -12.15
CA GLN A 306 22.35 -9.20 -11.13
C GLN A 306 23.24 -10.33 -11.66
N LEU A 307 22.69 -11.26 -12.46
CA LEU A 307 23.50 -12.31 -13.08
C LEU A 307 24.40 -11.76 -14.18
N LEU A 308 23.91 -10.84 -15.01
CA LEU A 308 24.67 -10.26 -16.12
C LEU A 308 25.80 -9.34 -15.63
N GLU A 309 25.68 -8.70 -14.47
CA GLU A 309 26.70 -7.79 -13.94
C GLU A 309 28.02 -8.51 -13.60
N SER A 310 27.93 -9.76 -13.12
CA SER A 310 29.09 -10.56 -12.73
C SER A 310 29.88 -11.15 -13.91
N TYR A 311 29.30 -11.24 -15.10
CA TYR A 311 29.91 -11.90 -16.25
C TYR A 311 29.99 -10.97 -17.48
N ARG A 312 31.12 -11.01 -18.20
CA ARG A 312 31.25 -10.30 -19.48
C ARG A 312 30.50 -11.00 -20.62
N SER A 313 30.51 -12.32 -20.61
CA SER A 313 29.84 -13.18 -21.57
C SER A 313 29.37 -14.45 -20.87
N LEU A 314 28.19 -14.95 -21.23
CA LEU A 314 27.59 -16.17 -20.69
C LEU A 314 26.81 -16.90 -21.78
N THR A 315 26.69 -18.22 -21.70
CA THR A 315 25.86 -18.99 -22.65
C THR A 315 24.38 -18.94 -22.25
N LEU A 316 23.49 -18.96 -23.25
CA LEU A 316 22.04 -19.02 -23.03
C LEU A 316 21.63 -20.28 -22.26
N THR A 317 22.29 -21.41 -22.55
CA THR A 317 22.12 -22.69 -21.83
C THR A 317 22.37 -22.56 -20.33
N TYR A 318 23.48 -21.91 -19.94
CA TYR A 318 23.83 -21.71 -18.54
C TYR A 318 22.81 -20.81 -17.84
N MET A 319 22.41 -19.71 -18.51
CA MET A 319 21.40 -18.81 -17.97
C MET A 319 20.06 -19.52 -17.79
N ALA A 320 19.63 -20.34 -18.76
CA ALA A 320 18.42 -21.14 -18.70
C ALA A 320 18.43 -22.11 -17.50
N GLN A 321 19.54 -22.82 -17.30
CA GLN A 321 19.72 -23.72 -16.16
C GLN A 321 19.72 -22.98 -14.81
N ALA A 322 20.39 -21.83 -14.72
CA ALA A 322 20.47 -21.06 -13.49
C ALA A 322 19.09 -20.55 -13.03
N PHE A 323 18.25 -20.12 -13.96
CA PHE A 323 16.87 -19.68 -13.69
C PHE A 323 15.83 -20.82 -13.69
N GLY A 324 16.21 -22.05 -14.04
CA GLY A 324 15.31 -23.20 -14.09
C GLY A 324 14.24 -23.11 -15.18
N VAL A 325 14.53 -22.42 -16.29
CA VAL A 325 13.59 -22.19 -17.41
C VAL A 325 14.19 -22.66 -18.74
N SER A 326 13.37 -22.70 -19.80
CA SER A 326 13.85 -23.07 -21.13
C SER A 326 14.63 -21.93 -21.81
N GLU A 327 15.54 -22.29 -22.70
CA GLU A 327 16.32 -21.31 -23.49
C GLU A 327 15.42 -20.39 -24.32
N GLU A 328 14.36 -20.95 -24.92
CA GLU A 328 13.40 -20.16 -25.69
C GLU A 328 12.67 -19.11 -24.83
N TYR A 329 12.41 -19.43 -23.56
CA TYR A 329 11.77 -18.50 -22.64
C TYR A 329 12.69 -17.32 -22.35
N ILE A 330 13.96 -17.59 -22.04
CA ILE A 330 14.96 -16.55 -21.79
C ILE A 330 15.21 -15.69 -23.03
N ASP A 331 15.33 -16.29 -24.21
CA ASP A 331 15.51 -15.56 -25.47
C ASP A 331 14.39 -14.53 -25.69
N ARG A 332 13.12 -14.96 -25.54
CA ARG A 332 11.95 -14.07 -25.68
C ARG A 332 11.92 -12.97 -24.63
N GLU A 333 12.21 -13.27 -23.36
CA GLU A 333 12.20 -12.28 -22.28
C GLU A 333 13.33 -11.25 -22.42
N LEU A 334 14.56 -11.71 -22.65
CA LEU A 334 15.71 -10.83 -22.83
C LEU A 334 15.52 -9.94 -24.05
N ALA A 335 15.06 -10.48 -25.18
CA ALA A 335 14.77 -9.69 -26.38
C ALA A 335 13.82 -8.52 -26.09
N ARG A 336 12.75 -8.76 -25.31
CA ARG A 336 11.79 -7.73 -24.91
C ARG A 336 12.44 -6.64 -24.03
N PHE A 337 13.28 -7.02 -23.08
CA PHE A 337 13.92 -6.07 -22.15
C PHE A 337 15.08 -5.30 -22.78
N ILE A 338 15.82 -5.92 -23.70
CA ILE A 338 16.85 -5.26 -24.51
C ILE A 338 16.20 -4.26 -25.45
N ALA A 339 15.11 -4.63 -26.14
CA ALA A 339 14.36 -3.72 -27.01
C ALA A 339 13.78 -2.52 -26.23
N ALA A 340 13.34 -2.74 -24.98
CA ALA A 340 12.91 -1.67 -24.08
C ALA A 340 14.07 -0.83 -23.51
N GLY A 341 15.33 -1.20 -23.76
CA GLY A 341 16.52 -0.53 -23.25
C GLY A 341 16.70 -0.65 -21.73
N ARG A 342 16.08 -1.65 -21.10
CA ARG A 342 16.15 -1.89 -19.64
C ARG A 342 17.28 -2.85 -19.26
N LEU A 343 17.72 -3.71 -20.19
CA LEU A 343 18.90 -4.55 -20.05
C LEU A 343 19.95 -4.14 -21.08
N HIS A 344 21.20 -4.01 -20.63
CA HIS A 344 22.34 -3.63 -21.47
C HIS A 344 23.15 -4.86 -21.87
N CYS A 345 22.55 -5.75 -22.63
CA CYS A 345 23.21 -6.91 -23.20
C CYS A 345 22.82 -7.11 -24.67
N ARG A 346 23.60 -7.91 -25.38
CA ARG A 346 23.35 -8.34 -26.76
C ARG A 346 23.29 -9.86 -26.77
N ILE A 347 22.36 -10.40 -27.54
CA ILE A 347 22.19 -11.85 -27.69
C ILE A 347 22.71 -12.22 -29.07
N ASP A 348 23.68 -13.12 -29.11
CA ASP A 348 24.05 -13.85 -30.31
C ASP A 348 23.38 -15.23 -30.27
N LYS A 349 22.32 -15.38 -31.06
CA LYS A 349 21.53 -16.62 -31.12
C LYS A 349 22.24 -17.74 -31.87
N VAL A 350 23.14 -17.42 -32.82
CA VAL A 350 23.89 -18.43 -33.58
C VAL A 350 25.01 -18.99 -32.70
N GLY A 351 25.72 -18.11 -31.99
CA GLY A 351 26.73 -18.50 -31.02
C GLY A 351 26.17 -19.04 -29.70
N GLY A 352 24.90 -18.78 -29.39
CA GLY A 352 24.27 -19.14 -28.13
C GLY A 352 24.82 -18.36 -26.93
N ILE A 353 25.34 -17.15 -27.15
CA ILE A 353 26.05 -16.34 -26.16
C ILE A 353 25.32 -15.03 -25.92
N VAL A 354 25.26 -14.62 -24.66
CA VAL A 354 24.83 -13.28 -24.24
C VAL A 354 26.06 -12.50 -23.84
N GLU A 355 26.32 -11.40 -24.54
CA GLU A 355 27.40 -10.48 -24.26
C GLU A 355 26.86 -9.26 -23.52
N THR A 356 27.50 -8.89 -22.41
CA THR A 356 27.10 -7.72 -21.63
C THR A 356 27.83 -6.49 -22.13
N ASN A 357 27.08 -5.41 -22.38
CA ASN A 357 27.65 -4.13 -22.74
C ASN A 357 27.53 -3.21 -21.53
N ARG A 358 28.66 -2.71 -21.02
CA ARG A 358 28.65 -1.77 -19.90
C ARG A 358 28.56 -0.36 -20.48
N PRO A 359 27.39 0.31 -20.45
CA PRO A 359 27.30 1.67 -20.93
C PRO A 359 28.12 2.59 -20.02
N ASP A 360 28.88 3.49 -20.61
CA ASP A 360 29.56 4.55 -19.87
C ASP A 360 28.56 5.41 -19.09
N SER A 361 28.88 5.72 -17.83
CA SER A 361 28.03 6.53 -16.95
C SER A 361 27.60 7.86 -17.58
N LYS A 362 28.50 8.50 -18.35
CA LYS A 362 28.20 9.75 -19.07
C LYS A 362 27.14 9.57 -20.16
N ASN A 363 27.18 8.48 -20.93
CA ASN A 363 26.19 8.22 -21.98
C ASN A 363 24.80 7.97 -21.38
N TYR A 364 24.73 7.24 -20.27
CA TYR A 364 23.48 7.04 -19.55
C TYR A 364 22.92 8.37 -19.02
N GLN A 365 23.74 9.19 -18.37
CA GLN A 365 23.34 10.51 -17.87
C GLN A 365 22.86 11.42 -19.00
N TYR A 366 23.61 11.51 -20.09
CA TYR A 366 23.25 12.31 -21.26
C TYR A 366 21.89 11.91 -21.84
N GLN A 367 21.66 10.60 -22.05
CA GLN A 367 20.39 10.12 -22.57
C GLN A 367 19.22 10.35 -21.59
N SER A 368 19.47 10.25 -20.28
CA SER A 368 18.48 10.56 -19.24
C SER A 368 18.11 12.04 -19.25
N THR A 369 19.09 12.93 -19.36
CA THR A 369 18.88 14.39 -19.41
C THR A 369 18.07 14.80 -20.63
N ILE A 370 18.33 14.22 -21.82
CA ILE A 370 17.52 14.50 -23.02
C ILE A 370 16.07 14.07 -22.80
N LYS A 371 15.83 12.85 -22.32
CA LYS A 371 14.47 12.33 -22.08
C LYS A 371 13.69 13.21 -21.09
N GLN A 372 14.31 13.62 -19.99
CA GLN A 372 13.67 14.50 -19.01
C GLN A 372 13.47 15.91 -19.57
N GLY A 373 14.43 16.42 -20.34
CA GLY A 373 14.36 17.70 -21.03
C GLY A 373 13.18 17.76 -22.01
N ASP A 374 12.98 16.74 -22.83
CA ASP A 374 11.86 16.66 -23.77
C ASP A 374 10.50 16.68 -23.07
N VAL A 375 10.35 15.97 -21.94
CA VAL A 375 9.12 15.99 -21.14
C VAL A 375 8.84 17.39 -20.59
N LEU A 376 9.88 18.06 -20.08
CA LEU A 376 9.76 19.42 -19.56
C LEU A 376 9.39 20.41 -20.66
N LEU A 377 10.11 20.40 -21.79
CA LEU A 377 9.86 21.28 -22.93
C LEU A 377 8.44 21.13 -23.46
N ASN A 378 7.94 19.90 -23.60
CA ASN A 378 6.56 19.65 -24.02
C ASN A 378 5.54 20.23 -23.03
N ARG A 379 5.81 20.16 -21.72
CA ARG A 379 4.92 20.72 -20.70
C ARG A 379 4.94 22.26 -20.71
N VAL A 380 6.12 22.86 -20.84
CA VAL A 380 6.29 24.32 -20.95
C VAL A 380 5.61 24.85 -22.22
N GLN A 381 5.75 24.15 -23.35
CA GLN A 381 5.11 24.55 -24.60
C GLN A 381 3.57 24.49 -24.53
N LYS A 382 3.00 23.51 -23.81
CA LYS A 382 1.55 23.47 -23.56
C LYS A 382 1.11 24.62 -22.66
N LEU A 383 1.86 24.89 -21.59
CA LEU A 383 1.60 26.02 -20.68
C LEU A 383 1.65 27.37 -21.39
N SER A 384 2.67 27.61 -22.23
CA SER A 384 2.79 28.89 -22.94
C SER A 384 1.63 29.13 -23.91
N ARG A 385 1.11 28.08 -24.56
CA ARG A 385 -0.09 28.18 -25.40
C ARG A 385 -1.35 28.54 -24.62
N VAL A 386 -1.48 28.06 -23.38
CA VAL A 386 -2.64 28.38 -22.52
C VAL A 386 -2.54 29.78 -21.94
N ILE A 387 -1.33 30.26 -21.63
CA ILE A 387 -1.09 31.60 -21.04
C ILE A 387 -1.20 32.72 -22.10
N ASN A 388 -0.86 32.42 -23.36
CA ASN A 388 -0.90 33.39 -24.46
C ASN A 388 -2.29 33.56 -25.11
N ILE A 389 -3.28 32.74 -24.72
CA ILE A 389 -4.71 32.94 -25.04
C ILE A 389 -5.33 33.72 -23.89
#